data_AF-V5RUM1-F1
#
_entry.id   AF-V5RUM1-F1
#
_cell.length_a   1.000
_cell.length_b   1.000
_cell.length_c   1.000
_cell.angle_alpha   90.00
_cell.angle_beta   90.00
_cell.angle_gamma   90.00
#
_symmetry.space_group_name_H-M   'P 1'
#
loop_
_entity.id
_entity.type
_entity.pdbx_description
1 polymer ?
#
loop_
_entity_poly.entity_id
_entity_poly.type
_entity_poly.pdbx_seq_one_letter_code
_entity_poly.pdbx_strand_id
1 'polypeptide(L)'
;MIQIYQRHMIGGERHEHIAEVKWRNVRTQDTGRSSRAEMVGWLERSTTNKAIVGDYPTDYVYVGVVHPKNSDPYIRTYANKEWTDNLLSLPEY
;
A
#
# COMPACT_ATOMS: atom_id res chain seq x y z
N MET A 1 7.69 8.21 -5.63
CA MET A 1 7.34 6.78 -5.42
C MET A 1 7.77 6.40 -4.02
N ILE A 2 6.95 5.61 -3.34
CA ILE A 2 7.24 5.11 -1.99
C ILE A 2 7.18 3.58 -1.97
N GLN A 3 8.03 2.96 -1.15
CA GLN A 3 8.04 1.54 -0.84
C GLN A 3 7.37 1.33 0.50
N ILE A 4 6.32 0.53 0.54
CA ILE A 4 5.66 0.11 1.77
C ILE A 4 6.40 -1.12 2.31
N TYR A 5 6.79 -1.08 3.58
CA TYR A 5 7.62 -2.12 4.19
C TYR A 5 7.07 -2.70 5.50
N GLN A 6 6.06 -2.08 6.11
CA GLN A 6 5.28 -2.67 7.20
C GLN A 6 3.82 -2.24 7.13
N ARG A 7 2.93 -3.06 7.69
CA ARG A 7 1.50 -2.74 7.85
C ARG A 7 1.09 -2.87 9.31
N HIS A 8 0.00 -2.23 9.70
CA HIS A 8 -0.65 -2.39 10.99
C HIS A 8 -2.11 -2.78 10.77
N MET A 9 -2.58 -3.86 11.41
CA MET A 9 -3.90 -4.43 11.19
C MET A 9 -4.85 -4.14 12.36
N ILE A 10 -6.12 -3.83 12.05
CA ILE A 10 -7.17 -3.69 13.07
C ILE A 10 -8.44 -4.42 12.61
N GLY A 11 -8.93 -5.34 13.44
CA GLY A 11 -10.23 -6.00 13.27
C GLY A 11 -10.28 -7.16 12.27
N GLY A 12 -9.13 -7.62 11.75
CA GLY A 12 -9.02 -8.80 10.88
C GLY A 12 -7.71 -8.86 10.10
N GLU A 13 -7.57 -9.86 9.23
CA GLU A 13 -6.31 -10.17 8.50
C GLU A 13 -6.36 -9.82 7.00
N ARG A 14 -7.50 -9.32 6.50
CA ARG A 14 -7.68 -8.97 5.09
C ARG A 14 -7.26 -7.53 4.79
N HIS A 15 -7.14 -7.18 3.51
CA HIS A 15 -6.67 -5.86 3.06
C HIS A 15 -7.48 -4.69 3.62
N GLU A 16 -8.79 -4.86 3.76
CA GLU A 16 -9.68 -3.86 4.37
C GLU A 16 -9.34 -3.57 5.84
N HIS A 17 -8.63 -4.46 6.52
CA HIS A 17 -8.24 -4.30 7.92
C HIS A 17 -6.86 -3.64 8.10
N ILE A 18 -6.16 -3.32 7.02
CA ILE A 18 -4.96 -2.49 7.09
C ILE A 18 -5.37 -1.10 7.58
N ALA A 19 -4.94 -0.73 8.78
CA ALA A 19 -5.25 0.55 9.39
C ALA A 19 -4.20 1.60 9.06
N GLU A 20 -2.92 1.22 9.09
CA GLU A 20 -1.78 2.10 8.82
C GLU A 20 -0.67 1.33 8.07
N VAL A 21 0.14 2.05 7.29
CA VAL A 21 1.32 1.52 6.64
C VAL A 21 2.53 2.40 6.91
N LYS A 22 3.69 1.77 7.08
CA LYS A 22 4.98 2.47 7.05
C LYS A 22 5.60 2.38 5.67
N TRP A 23 6.14 3.50 5.22
CA TRP A 23 6.70 3.63 3.89
C TRP A 23 8.01 4.41 3.90
N ARG A 24 8.80 4.19 2.86
CA ARG A 24 10.05 4.91 2.57
C ARG A 24 9.98 5.49 1.16
N ASN A 25 10.41 6.73 0.97
CA ASN A 25 10.59 7.29 -0.36
C ASN A 25 11.85 6.69 -1.01
N VAL A 26 11.68 6.07 -2.18
CA VAL A 26 12.78 5.34 -2.84
C VAL A 26 13.93 6.26 -3.29
N ARG A 27 13.65 7.56 -3.50
CA ARG A 27 14.65 8.54 -3.96
C ARG A 27 15.27 9.31 -2.80
N THR A 28 14.46 9.81 -1.87
CA THR A 28 14.93 10.69 -0.79
C THR A 28 15.29 9.94 0.49
N GLN A 29 14.91 8.66 0.60
CA GLN A 29 15.04 7.86 1.83
C GLN A 29 14.18 8.32 3.00
N ASP A 30 13.33 9.34 2.82
CA ASP A 30 12.40 9.78 3.85
C ASP A 30 11.44 8.66 4.23
N THR A 31 11.27 8.43 5.52
CA THR A 31 10.31 7.46 6.05
C THR A 31 9.08 8.17 6.59
N GLY A 32 7.94 7.51 6.51
CA GLY A 32 6.70 7.99 7.11
C GLY A 32 5.74 6.86 7.41
N ARG A 33 4.62 7.25 8.02
CA ARG A 33 3.45 6.40 8.22
C ARG A 33 2.23 7.11 7.69
N SER A 34 1.26 6.35 7.21
CA SER A 34 0.00 6.88 6.74
C SER A 34 -1.10 5.88 7.03
N SER A 35 -2.23 6.39 7.51
CA SER A 35 -3.45 5.61 7.59
C SER A 35 -3.86 5.11 6.21
N ARG A 36 -4.69 4.06 6.17
CA ARG A 36 -5.30 3.56 4.92
C ARG A 36 -5.95 4.68 4.14
N ALA A 37 -6.74 5.53 4.80
CA ALA A 37 -7.44 6.63 4.16
C ALA A 37 -6.49 7.68 3.57
N GLU A 38 -5.41 8.03 4.29
CA GLU A 38 -4.40 8.95 3.77
C GLU A 38 -3.64 8.37 2.58
N MET A 39 -3.30 7.08 2.62
CA MET A 39 -2.61 6.41 1.52
C MET A 39 -3.48 6.31 0.27
N VAL A 40 -4.77 5.96 0.44
CA VAL A 40 -5.77 5.97 -0.64
C VAL A 40 -5.86 7.37 -1.25
N GLY A 41 -6.10 8.39 -0.42
CA GLY A 41 -6.25 9.75 -0.91
C GLY A 41 -4.97 10.28 -1.58
N TRP A 42 -3.78 9.87 -1.11
CA TRP A 42 -2.51 10.21 -1.75
C TRP A 42 -2.37 9.54 -3.13
N LEU A 43 -2.69 8.26 -3.26
CA LEU A 43 -2.63 7.53 -4.54
C LEU A 43 -3.63 8.08 -5.58
N GLU A 44 -4.81 8.49 -5.14
CA GLU A 44 -5.86 9.03 -6.02
C GLU A 44 -5.59 10.46 -6.45
N ARG A 45 -4.89 11.26 -5.62
CA ARG A 45 -4.62 12.67 -5.91
C ARG A 45 -3.83 12.90 -7.20
N SER A 46 -2.99 11.94 -7.59
CA SER A 46 -2.19 12.06 -8.80
C SER A 46 -1.78 10.69 -9.35
N THR A 47 -1.87 10.52 -10.66
CA THR A 47 -1.37 9.32 -11.35
C THR A 47 0.16 9.17 -11.24
N THR A 48 0.88 10.24 -10.89
CA THR A 48 2.33 10.21 -10.62
C THR A 48 2.67 9.68 -9.22
N ASN A 49 1.70 9.64 -8.30
CA ASN A 49 1.87 9.03 -7.00
C ASN A 49 1.83 7.51 -7.17
N LYS A 50 2.91 6.85 -6.74
CA LYS A 50 3.10 5.41 -6.88
C LYS A 50 3.58 4.85 -5.55
N ALA A 51 2.90 3.83 -5.06
CA ALA A 51 3.35 2.97 -3.98
C ALA A 51 3.70 1.59 -4.53
N ILE A 52 4.69 0.95 -3.90
CA ILE A 52 5.15 -0.39 -4.25
C ILE A 52 5.37 -1.23 -2.99
N VAL A 53 5.41 -2.54 -3.15
CA VAL A 53 5.91 -3.52 -2.18
C VAL A 53 7.07 -4.28 -2.83
N GLY A 54 8.15 -4.54 -2.08
CA GLY A 54 9.38 -5.16 -2.60
C GLY A 54 10.54 -4.17 -2.73
N ASP A 55 11.60 -4.59 -3.41
CA ASP A 55 12.85 -3.86 -3.53
C ASP A 55 12.97 -3.16 -4.88
N TYR A 56 12.91 -1.83 -4.86
CA TYR A 56 13.17 -1.01 -6.05
C TYR A 56 14.67 -0.88 -6.32
N PRO A 57 15.14 -0.99 -7.58
CA PRO A 57 14.36 -1.16 -8.82
C PRO A 57 14.20 -2.62 -9.30
N THR A 58 14.62 -3.60 -8.50
CA THR A 58 14.87 -4.98 -8.96
C THR A 58 13.63 -5.88 -8.95
N ASP A 59 12.86 -5.87 -7.87
CA ASP A 59 11.70 -6.76 -7.72
C ASP A 59 10.64 -6.08 -6.85
N TYR A 60 9.60 -5.56 -7.50
CA TYR A 60 8.53 -4.85 -6.81
C TYR A 60 7.18 -5.02 -7.49
N VAL A 61 6.13 -4.89 -6.69
CA VAL A 61 4.74 -4.92 -7.13
C VAL A 61 4.08 -3.59 -6.81
N TYR A 62 3.30 -3.04 -7.74
CA TYR A 62 2.58 -1.80 -7.51
C TYR A 62 1.44 -1.98 -6.52
N VAL A 63 1.13 -0.93 -5.77
CA VAL A 63 -0.05 -0.85 -4.92
C VAL A 63 -1.08 0.03 -5.60
N GLY A 64 -2.30 -0.48 -5.68
CA GLY A 64 -3.48 0.23 -6.20
C GLY A 64 -4.56 0.39 -5.14
N VAL A 65 -5.56 1.20 -5.47
CA VAL A 65 -6.76 1.39 -4.65
C VAL A 65 -7.87 0.49 -5.18
N VAL A 66 -8.54 -0.23 -4.27
CA VAL A 66 -9.73 -1.02 -4.53
C VAL A 66 -10.95 -0.23 -4.02
N HIS A 67 -11.97 -0.08 -4.88
CA HIS A 67 -13.25 0.54 -4.55
C HIS A 67 -14.38 -0.50 -4.46
N PRO A 68 -14.54 -1.16 -3.30
CA PRO A 68 -15.69 -2.04 -3.08
C PRO A 68 -17.00 -1.25 -3.02
N LYS A 69 -18.10 -1.86 -3.46
CA LYS A 69 -19.42 -1.19 -3.59
C LYS A 69 -20.03 -0.76 -2.24
N ASN A 70 -19.73 -1.48 -1.16
CA ASN A 70 -20.40 -1.36 0.15
C ASN A 70 -19.42 -1.19 1.32
N SER A 71 -18.18 -0.78 1.06
CA SER A 71 -17.20 -0.53 2.12
C SER A 71 -16.22 0.56 1.70
N ASP A 72 -15.42 1.04 2.66
CA ASP A 72 -14.40 2.04 2.36
C ASP A 72 -13.36 1.51 1.37
N PRO A 73 -12.79 2.38 0.52
CA PRO A 73 -11.66 2.00 -0.31
C PRO A 73 -10.46 1.57 0.53
N TYR A 74 -9.68 0.64 -0.02
CA TYR A 74 -8.48 0.11 0.62
C TYR A 74 -7.37 -0.10 -0.40
N ILE A 75 -6.15 -0.31 0.08
CA ILE A 75 -4.99 -0.55 -0.76
C ILE A 75 -4.72 -2.04 -0.91
N ARG A 76 -4.31 -2.45 -2.11
CA ARG A 76 -3.91 -3.83 -2.42
C ARG A 76 -2.82 -3.83 -3.47
N THR A 77 -1.96 -4.85 -3.45
CA THR A 77 -0.94 -5.02 -4.49
C THR A 77 -1.58 -5.49 -5.79
N TYR A 78 -1.07 -4.98 -6.91
CA TYR A 78 -1.58 -5.20 -8.26
C TYR A 78 -0.41 -5.48 -9.20
N ALA A 79 -0.38 -6.70 -9.74
CA ALA A 79 0.63 -7.16 -10.69
C ALA A 79 -0.07 -7.81 -11.89
N ASN A 80 0.40 -7.58 -13.11
CA ASN A 80 -0.09 -8.31 -14.30
C ASN A 80 -1.62 -8.30 -14.50
N LYS A 81 -2.29 -7.23 -14.06
CA LYS A 81 -3.75 -7.08 -14.03
C LYS A 81 -4.51 -7.89 -12.96
N GLU A 82 -3.78 -8.54 -12.08
CA GLU A 82 -4.30 -9.34 -10.98
C GLU A 82 -3.99 -8.67 -9.65
N TRP A 83 -4.98 -8.71 -8.74
CA TRP A 83 -4.79 -8.26 -7.38
C TRP A 83 -4.15 -9.38 -6.55
N THR A 84 -3.05 -9.06 -5.86
CA THR A 84 -2.25 -10.02 -5.08
C THR A 84 -2.19 -9.63 -3.61
N ASP A 85 -1.58 -10.48 -2.78
CA ASP A 85 -1.56 -10.34 -1.32
C ASP A 85 -0.17 -9.99 -0.75
N ASN A 86 0.76 -9.49 -1.59
CA ASN A 86 2.12 -9.12 -1.17
C ASN A 86 2.09 -8.08 -0.04
N LEU A 87 1.11 -7.17 -0.03
CA LEU A 87 0.90 -6.21 1.05
C LEU A 87 0.61 -6.91 2.40
N LEU A 88 -0.17 -8.01 2.38
CA LEU A 88 -0.45 -8.87 3.54
C LEU A 88 0.71 -9.81 3.91
N SER A 89 1.79 -9.83 3.13
CA SER A 89 3.00 -10.61 3.47
C SER A 89 4.07 -9.78 4.20
N LEU A 90 3.90 -8.45 4.28
CA LEU A 90 4.78 -7.56 5.05
C LEU A 90 4.81 -7.89 6.56
N PRO A 91 5.83 -7.47 7.30
CA PRO A 91 5.79 -7.52 8.75
C PRO A 91 4.72 -6.60 9.33
N GLU A 92 4.12 -7.04 10.43
CA GLU A 92 3.24 -6.22 11.28
C GLU A 92 4.05 -5.44 12.33
N TYR A 93 3.50 -4.31 12.82
CA TYR A 93 4.10 -3.50 13.89
C TYR A 93 3.06 -2.96 14.88
#